data_AF-C1DR48-F1
#
_entry.id   AF-C1DR48-F1
#
_cell.length_a   1.000
_cell.length_b   1.000
_cell.length_c   1.000
_cell.angle_alpha   90.00
_cell.angle_beta   90.00
_cell.angle_gamma   90.00
#
_symmetry.space_group_name_H-M   'P 1'
#
loop_
_entity.id
_entity.type
_entity.pdbx_description
1 polymer ?
#
loop_
_entity_poly.entity_id
_entity_poly.type
_entity_poly.pdbx_seq_one_letter_code
_entity_poly.pdbx_strand_id
1 'polypeptide(L)'
;MLFTPTEYSQVSGAHVTFAPGARTAWHTHPRGQTLIVTSGKGWVQEWGKEKQEIHPGDVVRIAPGVKHWHGATDTNGMRHIALQEAVDGKNVEWLEQVGNDQYAQ
;
A
#
# COMPACT_ATOMS: atom_id res chain seq x y z
N MET A 1 11.20 -2.54 8.42
CA MET A 1 10.02 -2.85 9.26
C MET A 1 10.04 -1.93 10.48
N LEU A 2 8.89 -1.48 10.96
CA LEU A 2 8.76 -0.77 12.24
C LEU A 2 8.48 -1.75 13.38
N PHE A 3 7.59 -2.71 13.13
CA PHE A 3 7.29 -3.81 14.05
C PHE A 3 6.70 -4.98 13.27
N THR A 4 6.78 -6.16 13.87
CA THR A 4 6.33 -7.44 13.30
C THR A 4 5.32 -8.09 14.23
N PRO A 5 4.55 -9.08 13.76
CA PRO A 5 3.63 -9.83 14.61
C PRO A 5 4.34 -10.47 15.82
N THR A 6 3.59 -10.65 16.90
CA THR A 6 3.99 -11.33 18.14
C THR A 6 2.97 -12.42 18.50
N GLU A 7 3.20 -13.12 19.62
CA GLU A 7 2.25 -14.12 20.12
C GLU A 7 0.88 -13.54 20.53
N TYR A 8 0.81 -12.24 20.83
CA TYR A 8 -0.39 -11.55 21.29
C TYR A 8 -0.94 -10.52 20.30
N SER A 9 -0.29 -10.32 19.15
CA SER A 9 -0.74 -9.36 18.13
C SER A 9 -0.32 -9.82 16.74
N GLN A 10 -1.27 -9.91 15.81
CA GLN A 10 -0.99 -10.25 14.41
C GLN A 10 -0.68 -9.02 13.54
N VAL A 11 -0.67 -7.82 14.12
CA VAL A 11 -0.42 -6.57 13.41
C VAL A 11 1.07 -6.44 13.07
N SER A 12 1.36 -6.03 11.84
CA SER A 12 2.69 -5.67 11.36
C SER A 12 2.69 -4.25 10.83
N GLY A 13 3.84 -3.58 10.93
CA GLY A 13 3.99 -2.19 10.52
C GLY A 13 5.30 -1.94 9.79
N ALA A 14 5.26 -1.14 8.72
CA ALA A 14 6.44 -0.73 7.98
C ALA A 14 6.39 0.75 7.58
N HIS A 15 7.55 1.42 7.63
CA HIS A 15 7.72 2.74 7.04
C HIS A 15 8.31 2.55 5.64
N VAL A 16 7.53 2.85 4.61
CA VAL A 16 7.88 2.54 3.21
C VAL A 16 8.09 3.85 2.46
N THR A 17 9.22 3.95 1.75
CA THR A 17 9.54 5.09 0.89
C THR A 17 9.54 4.66 -0.57
N PHE A 18 8.84 5.43 -1.41
CA PHE A 18 8.83 5.29 -2.86
C PHE A 18 9.52 6.51 -3.49
N ALA A 19 10.49 6.28 -4.36
CA ALA A 19 11.01 7.30 -5.27
C ALA A 19 9.95 7.63 -6.35
N PRO A 20 10.02 8.78 -7.04
CA PRO A 20 9.14 9.06 -8.18
C PRO A 20 9.05 7.88 -9.16
N GLY A 21 7.84 7.50 -9.57
CA GLY A 21 7.59 6.37 -10.46
C GLY A 21 7.53 4.99 -9.77
N ALA A 22 7.99 4.87 -8.51
CA ALA A 22 8.02 3.60 -7.80
C ALA A 22 6.65 3.27 -7.18
N ARG A 23 6.25 2.01 -7.31
CA ARG A 23 4.98 1.49 -6.82
C ARG A 23 5.10 0.02 -6.46
N THR A 24 4.15 -0.47 -5.67
CA THR A 24 3.99 -1.91 -5.44
C THR A 24 3.51 -2.63 -6.71
N ALA A 25 3.68 -3.95 -6.74
CA ALA A 25 2.87 -4.80 -7.61
C ALA A 25 1.40 -4.78 -7.12
N TRP A 26 0.48 -5.24 -7.97
CA TRP A 26 -0.86 -5.54 -7.50
C TRP A 26 -0.79 -6.59 -6.38
N HIS A 27 -1.60 -6.43 -5.35
CA HIS A 27 -1.62 -7.34 -4.21
C HIS A 27 -2.93 -7.24 -3.42
N THR A 28 -3.12 -8.19 -2.50
CA THR A 28 -4.25 -8.24 -1.56
C THR A 28 -3.76 -8.51 -0.14
N HIS A 29 -4.52 -8.04 0.86
CA HIS A 29 -4.29 -8.34 2.27
C HIS A 29 -5.47 -9.13 2.85
N PRO A 30 -5.25 -10.22 3.59
CA PRO A 30 -6.32 -11.08 4.10
C PRO A 30 -7.20 -10.41 5.18
N ARG A 31 -6.67 -9.37 5.85
CA ARG A 31 -7.38 -8.54 6.84
C ARG A 31 -7.44 -7.06 6.45
N GLY A 32 -7.17 -6.77 5.18
CA GLY A 32 -7.09 -5.40 4.68
C GLY A 32 -5.79 -4.70 5.10
N GLN A 33 -5.71 -3.42 4.77
CA GLN A 33 -4.55 -2.59 5.06
C GLN A 33 -4.96 -1.17 5.40
N THR A 34 -4.21 -0.55 6.32
CA THR A 34 -4.27 0.89 6.57
C THR A 34 -2.95 1.54 6.19
N LEU A 35 -3.02 2.61 5.40
CA LEU A 35 -1.88 3.45 5.07
C LEU A 35 -2.04 4.80 5.76
N ILE A 36 -0.97 5.29 6.39
CA ILE A 36 -0.89 6.65 6.93
C ILE A 36 0.23 7.36 6.20
N VAL A 37 -0.11 8.32 5.34
CA VAL A 37 0.88 9.02 4.52
C VAL A 37 1.62 10.04 5.39
N THR A 38 2.95 10.01 5.34
CA THR A 38 3.82 10.82 6.21
C THR A 38 4.58 11.91 5.44
N SER A 39 4.80 11.75 4.13
CA SER A 39 5.46 12.78 3.32
C SER A 39 5.22 12.58 1.81
N GLY A 40 5.36 13.64 1.04
CA GLY A 40 5.36 13.59 -0.42
C GLY A 40 3.96 13.52 -1.03
N LYS A 41 3.86 12.95 -2.24
CA LYS A 41 2.60 12.79 -2.97
C LYS A 41 2.60 11.42 -3.64
N GLY A 42 1.52 10.67 -3.45
CA GLY A 42 1.41 9.31 -3.97
C GLY A 42 0.08 9.00 -4.60
N TRP A 43 -0.02 7.77 -5.08
CA TRP A 43 -1.23 7.20 -5.63
C TRP A 43 -1.57 5.88 -4.94
N VAL A 44 -2.86 5.62 -4.82
CA VAL A 44 -3.43 4.30 -4.51
C VAL A 44 -4.53 4.00 -5.54
N GLN A 45 -4.63 2.75 -5.95
CA GLN A 45 -5.69 2.33 -6.85
C GLN A 45 -6.17 0.93 -6.49
N GLU A 46 -7.48 0.79 -6.39
CA GLU A 46 -8.15 -0.51 -6.33
C GLU A 46 -8.50 -0.98 -7.75
N TRP A 47 -8.49 -2.29 -7.97
CA TRP A 47 -8.74 -2.87 -9.28
C TRP A 47 -10.10 -2.43 -9.85
N GLY A 48 -10.09 -1.89 -11.07
CA GLY A 48 -11.28 -1.41 -11.76
C GLY A 48 -11.83 -0.08 -11.24
N LYS A 49 -11.14 0.59 -10.31
CA LYS A 49 -11.48 1.94 -9.84
C LYS A 49 -10.49 2.98 -10.34
N GLU A 50 -10.91 4.24 -10.26
CA GLU A 50 -10.03 5.38 -10.52
C GLU A 50 -8.89 5.43 -9.50
N LYS A 51 -7.73 5.86 -9.97
CA LYS A 51 -6.55 6.12 -9.14
C LYS A 51 -6.81 7.34 -8.26
N GLN A 52 -6.46 7.23 -6.98
CA GLN A 52 -6.65 8.27 -5.99
C GLN A 52 -5.31 8.85 -5.56
N GLU A 53 -5.21 10.18 -5.54
CA GLU A 53 -4.05 10.90 -5.00
C GLU A 53 -4.11 10.94 -3.47
N ILE A 54 -2.96 10.73 -2.83
CA ILE A 54 -2.82 10.69 -1.38
C ILE A 54 -1.66 11.57 -0.91
N HIS A 55 -1.89 12.27 0.21
CA HIS A 55 -1.06 13.35 0.75
C HIS A 55 -0.74 13.14 2.23
N PRO A 56 0.29 13.82 2.78
CA PRO A 56 0.64 13.68 4.18
C PRO A 56 -0.54 14.04 5.09
N GLY A 57 -0.85 13.13 6.02
CA GLY A 57 -2.03 13.23 6.88
C GLY A 57 -3.21 12.37 6.42
N ASP A 58 -3.25 11.94 5.16
CA ASP A 58 -4.30 11.05 4.67
C ASP A 58 -4.18 9.65 5.29
N VAL A 59 -5.35 9.07 5.58
CA VAL A 59 -5.50 7.69 6.07
C VAL A 59 -6.30 6.89 5.05
N VAL A 60 -5.62 5.99 4.33
CA VAL A 60 -6.26 5.08 3.36
C VAL A 60 -6.61 3.78 4.07
N ARG A 61 -7.86 3.33 3.94
CA ARG A 61 -8.32 2.02 4.44
C ARG A 61 -8.74 1.15 3.27
N ILE A 62 -8.03 0.05 3.08
CA ILE A 62 -8.23 -0.89 1.99
C ILE A 62 -8.83 -2.16 2.57
N ALA A 63 -10.01 -2.54 2.11
CA ALA A 63 -10.76 -3.66 2.67
C ALA A 63 -10.06 -5.02 2.42
N PRO A 64 -10.35 -6.05 3.23
CA PRO A 64 -9.82 -7.40 3.02
C PRO A 64 -10.07 -7.94 1.62
N GLY A 65 -9.06 -8.55 1.02
CA GLY A 65 -9.14 -9.18 -0.31
C GLY A 65 -9.24 -8.21 -1.49
N VAL A 66 -9.26 -6.89 -1.26
CA VAL A 66 -9.27 -5.90 -2.36
C VAL A 66 -7.92 -5.90 -3.05
N LYS A 67 -7.92 -6.17 -4.36
CA LYS A 67 -6.74 -6.07 -5.23
C LYS A 67 -6.40 -4.61 -5.44
N HIS A 68 -5.21 -4.20 -5.05
CA HIS A 68 -4.79 -2.81 -5.12
C HIS A 68 -3.28 -2.67 -5.34
N TRP A 69 -2.84 -1.47 -5.66
CA TRP A 69 -1.45 -1.03 -5.59
C TRP A 69 -1.38 0.36 -4.99
N HIS A 70 -0.21 0.74 -4.50
CA HIS A 70 0.08 2.09 -4.04
C HIS A 70 1.55 2.43 -4.27
N GLY A 71 1.86 3.72 -4.37
CA GLY A 71 3.21 4.18 -4.69
C GLY A 71 3.33 5.70 -4.74
N ALA A 72 4.49 6.15 -5.18
CA ALA A 72 4.75 7.53 -5.53
C ALA A 72 3.95 7.96 -6.78
N THR A 73 3.84 9.26 -7.01
CA THR A 73 3.46 9.76 -8.35
C THR A 73 4.64 9.66 -9.31
N ASP A 74 4.41 9.98 -10.59
CA ASP A 74 5.44 10.01 -11.62
C ASP A 74 6.59 10.99 -11.33
N THR A 75 6.32 12.07 -10.60
CA THR A 75 7.21 13.21 -10.40
C THR A 75 7.59 13.46 -8.94
N ASN A 76 6.83 12.94 -7.97
CA ASN A 76 7.08 13.13 -6.55
C ASN A 76 7.30 11.80 -5.84
N GLY A 77 8.29 11.75 -4.94
CA GLY A 77 8.40 10.65 -3.99
C GLY A 77 7.29 10.68 -2.95
N MET A 78 7.06 9.55 -2.29
CA MET A 78 6.06 9.40 -1.24
C MET A 78 6.55 8.49 -0.13
N ARG A 79 6.11 8.76 1.10
CA ARG A 79 6.34 7.89 2.25
C ARG A 79 5.06 7.68 3.04
N HIS A 80 4.84 6.45 3.50
CA HIS A 80 3.74 6.12 4.39
C HIS A 80 4.16 5.08 5.42
N ILE A 81 3.35 4.99 6.49
CA ILE A 81 3.32 3.83 7.38
C ILE A 81 2.24 2.88 6.83
N ALA A 82 2.59 1.63 6.55
CA ALA A 82 1.64 0.57 6.25
C ALA A 82 1.39 -0.28 7.48
N LEU A 83 0.12 -0.58 7.76
CA LEU A 83 -0.34 -1.46 8.82
C LEU A 83 -1.26 -2.53 8.25
N GLN A 84 -0.99 -3.78 8.59
CA GLN A 84 -1.81 -4.93 8.18
C GLN A 84 -1.63 -6.09 9.16
N GLU A 85 -2.64 -6.95 9.24
CA GLU A 85 -2.62 -8.15 10.09
C GLU A 85 -2.31 -9.41 9.27
N ALA A 86 -1.61 -10.36 9.90
CA ALA A 86 -1.38 -11.69 9.34
C ALA A 86 -2.53 -12.66 9.65
N VAL A 87 -2.81 -13.56 8.70
CA VAL A 87 -3.63 -14.77 8.88
C VAL A 87 -2.74 -15.95 8.51
N ASP A 88 -2.60 -16.93 9.41
CA ASP A 88 -1.75 -18.11 9.23
C ASP A 88 -0.32 -17.75 8.79
N GLY A 89 0.25 -16.70 9.41
CA GLY A 89 1.60 -16.21 9.12
C GLY A 89 1.74 -15.42 7.82
N LYS A 90 0.67 -15.21 7.05
CA LYS A 90 0.66 -14.44 5.80
C LYS A 90 -0.13 -13.16 5.96
N ASN A 91 0.48 -12.03 5.64
CA ASN A 91 -0.18 -10.73 5.66
C ASN A 91 -0.40 -10.15 4.25
N VAL A 92 0.13 -10.74 3.18
CA VAL A 92 0.02 -10.23 1.81
C VAL A 92 0.03 -11.38 0.80
N GLU A 93 -0.72 -11.22 -0.27
CA GLU A 93 -0.64 -12.04 -1.48
C GLU A 93 -0.27 -11.14 -2.65
N TRP A 94 0.92 -11.40 -3.23
CA TRP A 94 1.45 -10.64 -4.36
C TRP A 94 0.95 -11.19 -5.69
N LEU A 95 0.62 -10.28 -6.61
CA LEU A 95 0.11 -10.60 -7.94
C LEU A 95 1.05 -10.01 -9.01
N GLU A 96 0.51 -9.64 -10.17
CA GLU A 96 1.28 -9.09 -11.27
C GLU A 96 1.76 -7.65 -11.04
N GLN A 97 2.81 -7.24 -11.76
CA GLN A 97 3.29 -5.86 -11.75
C GLN A 97 2.24 -4.91 -12.34
N VAL A 98 2.20 -3.68 -11.82
CA VAL A 98 1.39 -2.61 -12.41
C VAL A 98 2.04 -2.17 -13.72
N GLY A 99 1.35 -2.42 -14.84
CA GLY A 99 1.82 -2.04 -16.16
C GLY A 99 1.96 -0.53 -16.31
N ASN A 100 2.82 -0.07 -17.21
CA ASN A 100 3.05 1.37 -17.41
C ASN A 100 1.77 2.10 -17.85
N ASP A 101 0.93 1.46 -18.67
CA ASP A 101 -0.34 2.04 -19.11
C ASP A 101 -1.34 2.16 -17.95
N GLN A 102 -1.36 1.20 -17.02
CA GLN A 102 -2.19 1.29 -15.81
C GLN A 102 -1.69 2.38 -14.86
N TYR A 103 -0.38 2.57 -14.78
CA TYR A 103 0.23 3.60 -13.95
C TYR A 103 0.03 5.01 -14.51
N ALA A 104 0.00 5.15 -15.84
CA ALA A 104 -0.14 6.42 -16.54
C ALA A 104 -1.60 6.95 -16.61
N GLN A 105 -2.61 6.09 -16.41
CA GLN A 105 -4.02 6.47 -16.28
C GLN A 105 -4.27 7.19 -14.96
#